data_AF-A0A813Q9I5-F1
#
_entry.id   AF-A0A813Q9I5-F1
#
_cell.length_a   1.000
_cell.length_b   1.000
_cell.length_c   1.000
_cell.angle_alpha   90.00
_cell.angle_beta   90.00
_cell.angle_gamma   90.00
#
_symmetry.space_group_name_H-M   'P 1'
#
loop_
_entity.id
_entity.type
_entity.pdbx_description
1 polymer ?
#
loop_
_entity_poly.entity_id
_entity_poly.type
_entity_poly.pdbx_seq_one_letter_code
_entity_poly.pdbx_strand_id
1 'polypeptide(L)'
;MDEEPRKWPDLVGKDGKEAVEIIKRDTGFTQVHVVPPNSMVTMDYRLDRVRVHVDEQGKVAYPPTVDILSSRSLKIFDHKRCLHIRHSK
;
A
#
# COMPACT_ATOMS: atom_id res chain seq x y z
N MET A 1 26.59 3.72 5.66
CA MET A 1 25.61 3.31 6.68
C MET A 1 24.41 2.82 5.92
N ASP A 2 24.06 1.55 6.05
CA ASP A 2 22.93 0.93 5.34
C ASP A 2 21.61 1.47 5.90
N GLU A 3 21.11 2.56 5.32
CA GLU A 3 19.74 3.02 5.55
C GLU A 3 18.78 2.15 4.74
N GLU A 4 18.49 0.96 5.28
CA GLU A 4 17.39 0.14 4.80
C GLU A 4 16.11 1.00 4.78
N PRO A 5 15.42 1.12 3.63
CA PRO A 5 14.17 1.87 3.56
C PRO A 5 13.16 1.21 4.48
N ARG A 6 12.58 1.98 5.40
CA ARG A 6 11.60 1.47 6.36
C ARG A 6 10.38 0.90 5.62
N LYS A 7 10.04 -0.36 5.93
CA LYS A 7 8.91 -1.09 5.35
C LYS A 7 8.03 -1.65 6.45
N TRP A 8 6.74 -1.81 6.16
CA TRP A 8 5.75 -2.37 7.09
C TRP A 8 5.06 -3.61 6.53
N PRO A 9 5.74 -4.77 6.49
CA PRO A 9 5.14 -6.01 6.00
C PRO A 9 3.95 -6.48 6.84
N ASP A 10 3.95 -6.21 8.14
CA ASP A 10 2.90 -6.66 9.08
C ASP A 10 1.57 -5.92 8.93
N LEU A 11 1.53 -4.86 8.11
CA LEU A 11 0.32 -4.09 7.84
C LEU A 11 -0.49 -4.62 6.66
N VAL A 12 0.05 -5.54 5.87
CA VAL A 12 -0.65 -6.15 4.73
C VAL A 12 -1.91 -6.89 5.23
N GLY A 13 -3.05 -6.64 4.60
CA GLY A 13 -4.35 -7.21 4.95
C GLY A 13 -5.11 -6.50 6.09
N LYS A 14 -4.45 -5.54 6.78
CA LYS A 14 -5.12 -4.65 7.74
C LYS A 14 -5.93 -3.58 7.02
N ASP A 15 -6.78 -2.88 7.77
CA ASP A 15 -7.50 -1.72 7.25
C ASP A 15 -6.52 -0.59 6.89
N GLY A 16 -6.74 0.05 5.74
CA GLY A 16 -5.87 1.15 5.29
C GLY A 16 -5.80 2.31 6.28
N LYS A 17 -6.90 2.60 7.00
CA LYS A 17 -6.94 3.66 8.00
C LYS A 17 -6.14 3.29 9.25
N GLU A 18 -6.26 2.05 9.71
CA GLU A 18 -5.47 1.52 10.83
C GLU A 18 -3.97 1.56 10.49
N ALA A 19 -3.60 1.15 9.28
CA ALA A 19 -2.22 1.16 8.81
C ALA A 19 -1.63 2.58 8.82
N VAL A 20 -2.39 3.59 8.38
CA VAL A 20 -1.96 5.00 8.43
C VAL A 20 -1.64 5.44 9.85
N GLU A 21 -2.49 5.12 10.82
CA GLU A 21 -2.27 5.51 12.22
C GLU A 21 -1.02 4.84 12.80
N ILE A 22 -0.79 3.57 12.49
CA ILE A 22 0.40 2.84 12.93
C ILE A 22 1.67 3.48 12.34
N ILE A 23 1.69 3.74 11.02
CA ILE A 23 2.85 4.33 10.35
C ILE A 23 3.14 5.75 10.88
N LYS A 24 2.10 6.56 11.09
CA LYS A 24 2.23 7.91 11.67
C LYS A 24 2.85 7.86 13.07
N ARG A 25 2.47 6.88 13.90
CA ARG A 25 3.06 6.70 15.23
C ARG A 25 4.48 6.15 15.18
N ASP A 26 4.77 5.26 14.24
CA ASP A 26 6.07 4.60 14.10
C ASP A 26 7.16 5.50 13.52
N THR A 27 6.80 6.41 12.60
CA THR A 27 7.74 7.32 11.92
C THR A 27 7.66 8.78 12.35
N GLY A 28 6.49 9.22 12.85
CA GLY A 28 6.19 10.64 13.04
C GLY A 28 5.88 11.40 11.73
N PHE A 29 5.79 10.72 10.58
CA PHE A 29 5.51 11.39 9.31
C PHE A 29 4.07 11.91 9.25
N THR A 30 3.91 13.15 8.78
CA THR A 30 2.60 13.76 8.55
C THR A 30 2.02 13.38 7.18
N GLN A 31 2.87 13.03 6.20
CA GLN A 31 2.47 12.73 4.84
C GLN A 31 2.26 11.22 4.63
N VAL A 32 1.27 10.65 5.33
CA VAL A 32 0.86 9.26 5.13
C VAL A 32 -0.52 9.23 4.51
N HIS A 33 -0.62 8.73 3.27
CA HIS A 33 -1.82 8.80 2.46
C HIS A 33 -2.29 7.40 2.03
N VAL A 34 -3.60 7.18 2.08
CA VAL A 34 -4.23 5.97 1.52
C VAL A 34 -4.43 6.17 0.03
N VAL A 35 -3.97 5.22 -0.76
CA VAL A 35 -4.06 5.22 -2.22
C VAL A 35 -5.01 4.09 -2.62
N PRO A 36 -6.19 4.39 -3.19
CA PRO A 36 -7.12 3.37 -3.66
C PRO A 36 -6.54 2.58 -4.84
N PRO A 37 -7.10 1.39 -5.14
CA PRO A 37 -6.68 0.63 -6.31
C PRO A 37 -6.91 1.48 -7.58
N ASN A 38 -6.01 1.33 -8.57
CA ASN A 38 -6.03 2.08 -9.85
C ASN A 38 -5.83 3.59 -9.75
N SER A 39 -5.53 4.14 -8.57
CA SER A 39 -5.22 5.56 -8.47
C SER A 39 -3.87 5.84 -9.15
N MET A 40 -3.88 6.76 -10.10
CA MET A 40 -2.64 7.27 -10.69
C MET A 40 -1.91 8.13 -9.65
N VAL A 41 -0.71 7.69 -9.26
CA VAL A 41 0.14 8.42 -8.32
C VAL A 41 1.31 9.08 -9.04
N THR A 42 1.73 10.24 -8.55
CA THR A 42 2.90 10.96 -9.09
C THR A 42 4.19 10.22 -8.73
N MET A 43 5.09 10.07 -9.69
CA MET A 43 6.40 9.43 -9.49
C MET A 43 7.46 10.43 -9.00
N ASP A 44 7.23 11.04 -7.84
CA ASP A 44 8.16 11.98 -7.19
C ASP A 44 8.94 11.32 -6.04
N TYR A 45 10.20 11.75 -5.83
CA TYR A 45 11.07 11.28 -4.75
C TYR A 45 10.82 12.06 -3.47
N ARG A 46 10.32 11.39 -2.42
CA ARG A 46 9.97 12.03 -1.14
C ARG A 46 10.21 11.09 0.04
N LEU A 47 11.24 11.40 0.80
CA LEU A 47 11.59 10.67 2.03
C LEU A 47 10.62 10.95 3.19
N ASP A 48 9.79 11.99 3.08
CA ASP A 48 8.83 12.40 4.09
C ASP A 48 7.44 11.78 3.90
N ARG A 49 7.23 10.98 2.83
CA ARG A 49 5.92 10.46 2.44
C ARG A 49 5.86 8.93 2.43
N VAL A 50 4.72 8.40 2.88
CA VAL A 50 4.38 6.97 2.78
C VAL A 50 3.03 6.83 2.10
N ARG A 51 2.96 5.97 1.08
CA ARG A 51 1.73 5.62 0.37
C ARG A 51 1.26 4.24 0.82
N VAL A 52 0.04 4.18 1.32
CA VAL A 52 -0.62 2.93 1.73
C VAL A 52 -1.57 2.51 0.62
N HIS A 53 -1.16 1.56 -0.20
CA HIS A 53 -2.00 1.03 -1.27
C HIS A 53 -3.03 0.07 -0.70
N VAL A 54 -4.31 0.37 -0.94
CA VAL A 54 -5.43 -0.50 -0.52
C VAL A 54 -6.07 -1.20 -1.71
N ASP A 55 -6.74 -2.30 -1.43
CA ASP A 55 -7.60 -3.03 -2.35
C ASP A 55 -9.03 -2.44 -2.38
N GLU A 56 -9.91 -3.05 -3.18
CA GLU A 56 -11.33 -2.65 -3.28
C GLU A 56 -12.09 -2.86 -1.97
N GLN A 57 -11.57 -3.66 -1.04
CA GLN A 57 -12.14 -3.90 0.29
C GLN A 57 -11.59 -2.91 1.34
N GLY A 58 -10.74 -1.96 0.95
CA GLY A 58 -10.10 -1.00 1.85
C GLY A 58 -8.95 -1.59 2.68
N LYS A 59 -8.49 -2.80 2.35
CA LYS A 59 -7.37 -3.46 3.04
C LYS A 59 -6.05 -3.18 2.35
N VAL A 60 -4.98 -3.11 3.12
CA VAL A 60 -3.63 -2.89 2.58
C VAL A 60 -3.24 -4.05 1.67
N ALA A 61 -3.06 -3.76 0.39
CA ALA A 61 -2.73 -4.74 -0.63
C ALA A 61 -1.23 -5.05 -0.68
N TYR A 62 -0.39 -4.06 -0.37
CA TYR A 62 1.07 -4.14 -0.47
C TYR A 62 1.73 -3.58 0.79
N PRO A 63 2.91 -4.11 1.18
CA PRO A 63 3.64 -3.58 2.33
C PRO A 63 3.97 -2.10 2.10
N PRO A 64 3.49 -1.19 2.95
CA PRO A 64 3.81 0.22 2.83
C PRO A 64 5.32 0.42 2.96
N THR A 65 5.86 1.34 2.18
CA THR A 65 7.26 1.75 2.23
C THR A 65 7.36 3.26 2.19
N VAL A 66 8.42 3.81 2.77
CA VAL A 66 8.80 5.21 2.49
C VAL A 66 9.02 5.34 0.99
N ASP A 67 8.53 6.44 0.39
CA ASP A 67 8.65 6.78 -1.04
C ASP A 67 10.12 7.04 -1.41
N ILE A 68 10.96 6.01 -1.32
CA ILE A 68 12.22 5.92 -2.05
C ILE A 68 11.86 5.45 -3.45
N LEU A 69 12.53 5.98 -4.47
CA LEU A 69 12.29 5.62 -5.87
C LEU A 69 12.74 4.16 -6.10
N SER A 70 11.95 3.20 -5.63
CA SER A 70 12.18 1.79 -5.87
C SER A 70 11.60 1.49 -7.24
N SER A 71 12.45 1.55 -8.25
CA SER A 71 12.27 0.89 -9.54
C SER A 71 12.10 -0.63 -9.32
N ARG A 72 10.98 -1.06 -8.75
CA ARG A 72 10.55 -2.46 -8.70
C ARG A 72 9.05 -2.53 -8.90
N SER A 73 8.72 -2.69 -10.18
CA SER A 73 7.52 -3.37 -10.67
C SER A 73 6.19 -2.74 -10.26
N LEU A 74 5.82 -1.79 -11.11
CA LEU A 74 4.54 -1.76 -11.81
C LEU A 74 4.00 -3.20 -12.09
N LYS A 75 3.41 -3.87 -11.10
CA LYS A 75 2.44 -4.95 -11.35
C LYS A 75 1.05 -4.35 -11.19
N ILE A 76 0.72 -3.53 -12.18
CA ILE A 76 -0.66 -3.16 -12.49
C ILE A 76 -1.44 -4.46 -12.68
N PHE A 77 -2.55 -4.58 -11.95
CA PHE A 77 -3.73 -5.39 -12.30
C PHE A 77 -3.47 -6.83 -12.76
N ASP A 78 -3.55 -7.79 -11.85
CA ASP A 78 -4.04 -9.13 -12.24
C ASP A 78 -5.54 -9.20 -11.92
N HIS A 79 -6.34 -8.84 -12.93
CA HIS A 79 -7.79 -9.02 -12.96
C HIS A 79 -8.12 -10.51 -13.17
N LYS A 80 -7.79 -11.37 -12.20
CA LYS A 80 -8.22 -12.77 -12.18
C LYS A 80 -8.68 -13.23 -10.80
N ARG A 81 -9.87 -12.78 -10.42
CA ARG A 81 -10.79 -13.59 -9.61
C ARG A 81 -12.23 -13.33 -10.00
N CYS A 82 -12.58 -13.74 -11.22
CA CYS A 82 -13.98 -13.90 -11.59
C CYS A 82 -14.48 -15.28 -11.09
N LEU A 83 -15.26 -15.21 -10.01
CA LEU A 83 -16.51 -15.95 -9.79
C LEU A 83 -16.47 -17.49 -9.71
N HIS A 84 -16.37 -18.01 -8.48
CA HIS A 84 -17.04 -19.26 -8.11
C HIS A 84 -18.44 -18.92 -7.58
N ILE A 85 -19.47 -19.04 -8.44
CA ILE A 85 -20.85 -19.21 -7.96
C ILE A 85 -21.34 -20.55 -8.47
N ARG A 86 -21.45 -21.50 -7.53
CA ARG A 86 -22.15 -22.78 -7.70
C ARG A 86 -23.61 -22.45 -7.96
N HIS A 87 -24.14 -22.82 -9.13
CA HIS A 87 -25.58 -22.98 -9.27
C HIS A 87 -25.95 -24.36 -8.71
N SER A 88 -26.77 -24.35 -7.65
CA SER A 88 -27.44 -25.51 -7.08
C SER A 88 -28.94 -25.22 -7.11
N LYS A 89 -29.62 -25.72 -8.15
CA LYS A 89 -30.91 -26.40 -8.14
C LYS A 89 -31.36 -26.70 -9.57
#